data_AF-A0AAQ0U356-F1
#
_entry.id   AF-A0AAQ0U356-F1
#
_cell.length_a   1.000
_cell.length_b   1.000
_cell.length_c   1.000
_cell.angle_alpha   90.00
_cell.angle_beta   90.00
_cell.angle_gamma   90.00
#
_symmetry.space_group_name_H-M   'P 1'
#
loop_
_entity.id
_entity.type
_entity.pdbx_description
1 polymer ?
#
loop_
_entity_poly.entity_id
_entity_poly.type
_entity_poly.pdbx_seq_one_letter_code
_entity_poly.pdbx_strand_id
1 'polypeptide(L)'
;MIVEPDVAKPIVFACNSLLDELRAMVLMCERIGDVKGMGTLKSGLELAAKFSKKAVGGEDSLEKSLNSHIQVVTEMRDFFQQCVDRYGQVDDSNASALASTETPR
;
A
#
# COMPACT_ATOMS: atom_id res chain seq x y z
N MET A 1 -5.05 -20.86 -3.79
CA MET A 1 -5.50 -20.17 -5.02
C MET A 1 -4.28 -19.99 -5.91
N ILE A 2 -4.36 -20.38 -7.18
CA ILE A 2 -3.29 -20.21 -8.16
C ILE A 2 -3.76 -19.13 -9.14
N VAL A 3 -2.95 -18.09 -9.35
CA VAL A 3 -3.26 -16.94 -10.22
C VAL A 3 -2.20 -16.86 -11.29
N GLU A 4 -2.60 -16.82 -12.56
CA GLU A 4 -1.67 -16.78 -13.69
C GLU A 4 -0.80 -15.50 -13.66
N PRO A 5 0.49 -15.57 -14.06
CA PRO A 5 1.41 -14.44 -13.99
C PRO A 5 0.94 -13.20 -14.75
N ASP A 6 0.30 -13.41 -15.89
CA ASP A 6 -0.18 -12.33 -16.76
C ASP A 6 -1.35 -11.55 -16.14
N VAL A 7 -2.04 -12.16 -15.17
CA VAL A 7 -3.06 -11.50 -14.34
C VAL A 7 -2.43 -10.91 -13.08
N ALA A 8 -1.47 -11.60 -12.46
CA ALA A 8 -0.85 -11.15 -11.22
C ALA A 8 0.05 -9.91 -11.40
N LYS A 9 0.82 -9.79 -12.48
CA LYS A 9 1.72 -8.65 -12.74
C LYS A 9 0.97 -7.30 -12.83
N PRO A 10 -0.12 -7.15 -13.60
CA PRO A 10 -0.90 -5.92 -13.61
C PRO A 10 -1.47 -5.54 -12.23
N ILE A 11 -1.87 -6.53 -11.44
CA ILE A 11 -2.40 -6.29 -10.09
C ILE A 11 -1.31 -5.75 -9.17
N VAL A 12 -0.11 -6.33 -9.20
CA VAL A 12 1.04 -5.80 -8.44
C VAL A 12 1.32 -4.35 -8.83
N PHE A 13 1.32 -4.03 -10.13
CA PHE A 13 1.51 -2.66 -10.61
C PHE A 13 0.42 -1.70 -10.11
N ALA A 14 -0.84 -2.12 -10.17
CA ALA A 14 -1.96 -1.34 -9.65
C ALA A 14 -1.86 -1.11 -8.13
N CYS A 15 -1.47 -2.14 -7.37
CA CYS A 15 -1.22 -2.00 -5.94
C CYS A 15 -0.11 -0.98 -5.65
N ASN A 16 0.99 -1.01 -6.40
CA ASN A 16 2.09 -0.05 -6.23
C ASN A 16 1.63 1.39 -6.51
N SER A 17 0.88 1.59 -7.59
CA SER A 17 0.32 2.91 -7.94
C SER A 17 -0.60 3.44 -6.83
N LEU A 18 -1.48 2.58 -6.31
CA LEU A 18 -2.38 2.95 -5.21
C LEU A 18 -1.62 3.22 -3.91
N LEU A 19 -0.58 2.45 -3.59
CA LEU A 19 0.25 2.68 -2.41
C LEU A 19 0.95 4.03 -2.46
N ASP A 20 1.43 4.44 -3.64
CA ASP A 20 2.08 5.74 -3.83
C ASP A 20 1.08 6.89 -3.61
N GLU A 21 -0.15 6.77 -4.13
CA GLU A 21 -1.22 7.73 -3.88
C GLU A 21 -1.58 7.81 -2.39
N LEU A 22 -1.78 6.67 -1.73
CA LEU A 22 -2.13 6.63 -0.30
C LEU A 22 -1.03 7.25 0.57
N ARG A 23 0.25 6.98 0.27
CA ARG A 23 1.38 7.61 0.97
C ARG A 23 1.44 9.11 0.74
N ALA A 24 1.16 9.57 -0.48
CA ALA A 24 1.05 10.99 -0.76
C ALA A 24 -0.09 11.64 0.04
N MET A 25 -1.23 10.97 0.19
CA MET A 25 -2.34 11.45 1.02
C MET A 25 -1.98 11.52 2.51
N VAL A 26 -1.18 10.57 3.03
CA VAL A 26 -0.66 10.64 4.42
C VAL A 26 0.17 11.91 4.62
N LEU A 27 1.09 12.22 3.69
CA LEU A 27 1.87 13.46 3.74
C LEU A 27 0.98 14.72 3.67
N MET A 28 -0.12 14.67 2.93
CA MET A 28 -1.09 15.77 2.92
C MET A 28 -1.86 15.90 4.24
N CYS A 29 -2.11 14.78 4.95
CA CYS A 29 -2.75 14.80 6.28
C CYS A 29 -1.90 15.54 7.31
N GLU A 30 -0.57 15.37 7.27
CA GLU A 30 0.34 16.10 8.14
C GLU A 30 0.20 17.62 7.96
N ARG A 31 0.00 18.08 6.72
CA ARG A 31 -0.18 19.51 6.40
C ARG A 31 -1.46 20.11 6.96
N ILE A 32 -2.50 19.29 7.17
CA ILE A 32 -3.78 19.72 7.76
C ILE A 32 -3.91 19.34 9.25
N GLY A 33 -2.84 18.77 9.83
CA GLY A 33 -2.78 18.37 11.24
C GLY A 33 -2.63 19.52 12.23
N ASP A 34 -2.24 20.71 11.78
CA ASP A 34 -2.10 21.92 12.60
C ASP A 34 -3.16 22.96 12.24
N VAL A 35 -4.40 22.72 12.68
CA VAL A 35 -5.51 23.63 12.39
C VAL A 35 -5.44 24.84 13.31
N LYS A 36 -5.33 26.03 12.71
CA LYS A 36 -5.29 27.33 13.40
C LYS A 36 -6.38 28.27 12.87
N GLY A 37 -6.49 29.46 13.45
CA GLY A 37 -7.39 30.51 12.95
C GLY A 37 -8.82 30.48 13.50
N MET A 38 -9.09 29.70 14.56
CA MET A 38 -10.42 29.60 15.19
C MET A 38 -10.65 30.66 16.29
N GLY A 39 -9.82 31.70 16.35
CA GLY A 39 -9.85 32.74 17.39
C GLY A 39 -9.11 32.35 18.68
N THR A 40 -9.21 33.21 19.69
CA THR A 40 -8.49 33.08 20.99
C THR A 40 -9.37 32.65 22.15
N LEU A 41 -10.70 32.59 21.95
CA LEU A 41 -11.63 32.07 22.94
C LEU A 41 -11.38 30.56 23.14
N LYS A 42 -11.66 30.07 24.35
CA LYS A 42 -11.51 28.64 24.71
C LYS A 42 -12.19 27.71 23.70
N SER A 43 -13.41 28.03 23.28
CA SER A 43 -14.16 27.26 22.28
C SER A 43 -13.45 27.19 20.92
N GLY A 44 -12.78 28.27 20.51
CA GLY A 44 -11.99 28.33 19.29
C GLY A 44 -10.77 27.40 19.36
N LEU A 45 -10.04 27.45 20.48
CA LEU A 45 -8.89 26.58 20.73
C LEU A 45 -9.30 25.09 20.76
N GLU A 46 -10.42 24.78 21.41
CA GLU A 46 -10.97 23.42 21.45
C GLU A 46 -11.40 22.92 20.06
N LEU A 47 -11.98 23.80 19.23
CA LEU A 47 -12.39 23.47 17.87
C LEU A 47 -11.17 23.19 16.97
N ALA A 48 -10.15 24.05 17.03
CA ALA A 48 -8.87 23.86 16.36
C ALA A 48 -8.22 22.51 16.75
N ALA A 49 -8.19 22.19 18.05
CA ALA A 49 -7.69 20.91 18.54
C ALA A 49 -8.51 19.72 18.03
N LYS A 50 -9.84 19.84 17.97
CA LYS A 50 -10.74 18.78 17.48
C LYS A 50 -10.51 18.48 15.99
N PHE A 51 -10.39 19.50 15.15
CA PHE A 51 -10.11 19.31 13.72
C PHE A 51 -8.71 18.79 13.45
N SER A 52 -7.71 19.29 14.19
CA SER A 52 -6.34 18.77 14.15
C SER A 52 -6.32 17.25 14.40
N LYS A 53 -7.04 16.80 15.45
CA LYS A 53 -7.18 15.37 15.77
C LYS A 53 -7.95 14.56 14.71
N LYS A 54 -8.82 15.18 13.92
CA LYS A 54 -9.48 14.48 12.79
C LYS A 54 -8.52 14.22 11.64
N ALA A 55 -7.48 15.05 11.48
CA ALA A 55 -6.44 14.81 10.48
C ALA A 55 -5.42 13.78 10.95
N VAL A 56 -4.80 14.00 12.12
CA VAL A 56 -3.63 13.26 12.62
C VAL A 56 -3.76 12.98 14.12
N GLY A 57 -3.33 11.81 14.58
CA GLY A 57 -3.20 11.48 16.02
C GLY A 57 -4.51 11.27 16.81
N GLY A 58 -5.68 11.52 16.23
CA GLY A 58 -6.96 11.14 16.81
C GLY A 58 -7.26 9.65 16.72
N GLU A 59 -8.24 9.17 17.49
CA GLU A 59 -8.72 7.78 17.45
C GLU A 59 -9.23 7.41 16.06
N ASP A 60 -10.11 8.24 15.49
CA ASP A 60 -10.68 8.13 14.15
C ASP A 60 -10.07 9.17 13.19
N SER A 61 -8.73 9.31 13.22
CA SER A 61 -8.03 10.24 12.34
C SER A 61 -7.95 9.72 10.90
N LEU A 62 -7.96 10.63 9.94
CA LEU A 62 -7.78 10.31 8.52
C LEU A 62 -6.44 9.57 8.29
N GLU A 63 -5.37 10.01 8.95
CA GLU A 63 -4.07 9.33 8.97
C GLU A 63 -4.21 7.83 9.29
N LYS A 64 -4.94 7.47 10.35
CA LYS A 64 -5.14 6.07 10.72
C LYS A 64 -5.91 5.27 9.68
N SER A 65 -6.96 5.84 9.11
CA SER A 65 -7.71 5.19 8.02
C SER A 65 -6.82 4.95 6.79
N LEU A 66 -6.03 5.93 6.40
CA LEU A 66 -5.07 5.80 5.29
C LEU A 66 -4.02 4.73 5.58
N ASN A 67 -3.45 4.70 6.79
CA ASN A 67 -2.48 3.67 7.18
C ASN A 67 -3.09 2.27 7.19
N SER A 68 -4.35 2.13 7.62
CA SER A 68 -5.08 0.85 7.53
C SER A 68 -5.26 0.41 6.08
N HIS A 69 -5.59 1.32 5.16
CA HIS A 69 -5.67 1.01 3.73
C HIS A 69 -4.31 0.63 3.15
N ILE A 70 -3.25 1.35 3.52
CA ILE A 70 -1.88 1.01 3.11
C ILE A 70 -1.53 -0.42 3.53
N GLN A 71 -1.89 -0.82 4.76
CA GLN A 71 -1.65 -2.18 5.24
C GLN A 71 -2.33 -3.22 4.34
N VAL A 72 -3.65 -3.07 4.12
CA VAL A 72 -4.42 -4.03 3.32
C VAL A 72 -3.91 -4.11 1.87
N VAL A 73 -3.58 -2.99 1.25
CA VAL A 73 -3.06 -2.96 -0.12
C VAL A 73 -1.63 -3.54 -0.19
N THR A 74 -0.83 -3.37 0.86
CA THR A 74 0.50 -3.99 0.98
C THR A 74 0.36 -5.51 1.04
N GLU A 75 -0.53 -6.02 1.89
CA GLU A 75 -0.81 -7.47 1.99
C GLU A 75 -1.30 -8.04 0.65
N MET A 76 -2.17 -7.29 -0.05
CA MET A 76 -2.65 -7.67 -1.39
C MET A 76 -1.50 -7.72 -2.41
N ARG A 77 -0.65 -6.68 -2.47
CA ARG A 77 0.53 -6.65 -3.35
C ARG A 77 1.43 -7.86 -3.08
N ASP A 78 1.75 -8.12 -1.82
CA ASP A 78 2.71 -9.16 -1.43
C ASP A 78 2.17 -10.55 -1.76
N PHE A 79 0.87 -10.77 -1.65
CA PHE A 79 0.24 -12.01 -2.11
C PHE A 79 0.42 -12.22 -3.62
N PHE A 80 0.10 -11.21 -4.45
CA PHE A 80 0.24 -11.33 -5.90
C PHE A 80 1.70 -11.37 -6.36
N GLN A 81 2.61 -10.69 -5.67
CA GLN A 81 4.04 -10.78 -5.93
C GLN A 81 4.55 -12.21 -5.69
N GLN A 82 4.14 -12.86 -4.60
CA GLN A 82 4.47 -14.27 -4.36
C GLN A 82 3.92 -15.21 -5.43
N CYS A 83 2.75 -14.90 -6.01
CA CYS A 83 2.25 -15.65 -7.17
C CYS A 83 3.22 -15.50 -8.36
N VAL A 84 3.59 -14.27 -8.73
CA VAL A 84 4.53 -14.00 -9.83
C VAL A 84 5.87 -14.72 -9.62
N ASP A 85 6.44 -14.62 -8.43
CA ASP A 85 7.74 -15.19 -8.10
C ASP A 85 7.74 -16.72 -8.19
N ARG A 86 6.69 -17.37 -7.66
CA ARG A 86 6.55 -18.83 -7.72
C ARG A 86 6.49 -19.34 -9.16
N TYR A 87 5.81 -18.61 -10.05
CA TYR A 87 5.75 -19.00 -11.46
C TYR A 87 7.12 -18.87 -12.15
N GLY A 88 7.86 -17.78 -11.90
CA GLY A 88 9.22 -17.64 -12.44
C GLY A 88 10.15 -18.79 -12.03
N GLN A 89 10.10 -19.19 -10.76
CA GLN A 89 10.89 -20.30 -10.25
C GLN A 89 10.56 -21.65 -10.91
N VAL A 90 9.28 -21.92 -11.16
CA VAL A 90 8.86 -23.17 -11.82
C VAL A 90 9.30 -23.17 -13.28
N ASP A 91 9.19 -22.05 -13.99
CA ASP A 91 9.59 -21.93 -15.39
C ASP A 91 11.11 -22.09 -15.55
N ASP A 92 11.91 -21.42 -14.72
CA ASP A 92 13.38 -21.55 -14.70
C ASP A 92 13.83 -22.99 -14.40
N SER A 93 13.16 -23.66 -13.45
CA SER A 93 13.43 -25.05 -13.10
C SER A 93 13.11 -25.99 -14.26
N ASN A 94 11.99 -25.78 -14.96
CA ASN A 94 11.59 -26.59 -16.10
C ASN A 94 12.54 -26.37 -17.28
N ALA A 95 12.89 -25.11 -17.60
CA ALA A 95 13.85 -24.79 -18.65
C ALA A 95 15.23 -25.42 -18.39
N SER A 96 15.70 -25.38 -17.15
CA SER A 96 16.97 -26.01 -16.74
C SER A 96 16.94 -27.54 -16.88
N ALA A 97 15.83 -28.17 -16.51
CA ALA A 97 15.64 -29.60 -16.67
C ALA A 97 15.60 -30.01 -18.15
N LEU A 98 14.90 -29.25 -18.99
CA LEU A 98 14.82 -29.48 -20.43
C LEU A 98 16.19 -29.33 -21.11
N ALA A 99 16.94 -28.27 -20.80
CA ALA A 99 18.29 -28.07 -21.32
C ALA A 99 19.23 -29.23 -20.91
N SER A 100 19.08 -29.75 -19.70
CA SER A 100 19.85 -30.90 -19.21
C SER A 100 19.51 -32.20 -19.95
N THR A 101 18.26 -32.38 -20.39
CA THR A 101 17.85 -33.54 -21.19
C THR A 101 18.20 -33.43 -22.67
N GLU A 102 18.29 -32.21 -23.22
CA GLU A 102 18.62 -31.97 -24.63
C GLU A 102 20.12 -32.00 -24.93
N THR A 103 20.99 -32.00 -23.92
CA THR A 103 22.44 -32.14 -24.10
C THR A 103 22.79 -33.64 -24.20
N PRO A 104 22.99 -34.24 -25.40
CA PRO A 104 23.32 -35.65 -25.52
C PRO A 104 24.79 -35.82 -25.09
N ARG A 105 25.08 -36.90 -24.36
CA ARG A 105 26.45 -37.40 -24.20
C ARG A 105 26.99 -37.96 -25.51
#